data_AF-A0A952M1G1-F1
#
_entry.id   AF-A0A952M1G1-F1
#
_cell.length_a   1.000
_cell.length_b   1.000
_cell.length_c   1.000
_cell.angle_alpha   90.00
_cell.angle_beta   90.00
_cell.angle_gamma   90.00
#
_symmetry.space_group_name_H-M   'P 1'
#
loop_
_entity.id
_entity.type
_entity.pdbx_description
1 polymer ?
#
loop_
_entity_poly.entity_id
_entity_poly.type
_entity_poly.pdbx_seq_one_letter_code
_entity_poly.pdbx_strand_id
1 'polypeptide(L)'
;MIYPVFLHESLRRPAVAFIAMAFVLGGCNSSSKSPASLAAQAVDGYLVHSTVKCDGEESTETTGLAGHFTCPPATKLFEISGGIDVGFDELEDELGVLFLGNLKAPSSLPFVTPTSTLLVEMSKDESGEFDPLQFDAAVETLETVLGVDIDPAADATADLATIKRNAQIQNVINTFVDSTDDYDKVVVAFTRSITSAQDSSQSIDLVSGVNDLMSSMNTELIEIDQNVAKDPISISALAAAISATNYQITLAQGKSGVTEAANQPASSGQMMTINHDEVEVFLGNDGGQMNAFSMADFESDLKDANGMFMVKASELVDTIGFDRSALTIDASVTNQPIELGFELQATDTADSRKLSVTTEAILTMSEGDSASIEVYVPSGIVMSVTAVDGDGTRTDASFTVSGERTFSSSNGFVSINLDDIEQRLADKGITGFLDRAGNYQITLVVGGVLIAEKVENVSVLLNPYTVITDGMTVNGKGFRGYASFIDE
;
A
#
# COMPACT_ATOMS: atom_id res chain seq x y z
N MET A 1 12.91 74.78 9.96
CA MET A 1 14.39 74.79 9.85
C MET A 1 14.73 73.89 8.67
N ILE A 2 14.84 74.39 7.45
CA ILE A 2 15.99 75.11 6.86
C ILE A 2 17.28 74.25 6.88
N TYR A 3 17.53 73.59 5.73
CA TYR A 3 18.79 73.09 5.15
C TYR A 3 19.91 74.17 5.14
N PRO A 4 21.23 73.90 4.95
CA PRO A 4 21.85 73.04 3.90
C PRO A 4 23.08 72.19 4.36
N VAL A 5 23.53 71.12 3.68
CA VAL A 5 24.22 70.92 2.37
C VAL A 5 25.61 71.58 2.25
N PHE A 6 26.62 70.74 1.94
CA PHE A 6 27.82 70.86 1.05
C PHE A 6 29.07 70.20 1.68
N LEU A 7 29.56 69.01 1.25
CA LEU A 7 30.35 68.65 0.05
C LEU A 7 31.72 69.35 -0.07
N HIS A 8 32.83 68.60 0.00
CA HIS A 8 33.71 68.17 -1.13
C HIS A 8 35.18 67.91 -0.71
N GLU A 9 35.74 66.82 -1.28
CA GLU A 9 37.14 66.59 -1.74
C GLU A 9 38.32 66.65 -0.74
N SER A 10 39.42 65.88 -0.85
CA SER A 10 39.85 64.82 -1.76
C SER A 10 41.18 64.20 -1.26
N LEU A 11 41.48 62.98 -1.74
CA LEU A 11 42.79 62.50 -2.21
C LEU A 11 44.00 62.43 -1.23
N ARG A 12 44.40 61.20 -0.88
CA ARG A 12 45.61 60.48 -1.42
C ARG A 12 46.02 59.30 -0.53
N ARG A 13 46.21 58.13 -1.17
CA ARG A 13 47.05 57.02 -0.66
C ARG A 13 48.54 57.44 -0.70
N PRO A 14 49.42 56.75 0.05
CA PRO A 14 50.12 55.61 -0.58
C PRO A 14 50.27 54.39 0.33
N ALA A 15 50.44 53.24 -0.34
CA ALA A 15 50.83 51.95 0.23
C ALA A 15 52.31 51.93 0.61
N VAL A 16 52.67 51.19 1.67
CA VAL A 16 54.00 50.60 1.82
C VAL A 16 53.83 49.20 2.43
N ALA A 17 54.34 48.22 1.69
CA ALA A 17 54.46 46.83 2.07
C ALA A 17 55.49 46.63 3.18
N PHE A 18 55.24 45.70 4.10
CA PHE A 18 56.29 45.05 4.87
C PHE A 18 56.08 43.54 4.87
N ILE A 19 56.99 42.87 4.17
CA ILE A 19 57.28 41.45 4.28
C ILE A 19 58.05 41.27 5.59
N ALA A 20 57.60 40.36 6.46
CA ALA A 20 58.42 39.79 7.51
C ALA A 20 58.00 38.32 7.74
N MET A 21 58.60 37.42 6.96
CA MET A 21 58.81 36.04 7.39
C MET A 21 59.93 36.06 8.42
N ALA A 22 59.64 35.60 9.63
CA ALA A 22 60.63 35.13 10.59
C ALA A 22 60.19 33.75 11.07
N PHE A 23 60.89 32.72 10.58
CA PHE A 23 60.95 31.40 11.18
C PHE A 23 62.03 31.43 12.27
N VAL A 24 61.72 31.04 13.51
CA VAL A 24 62.51 30.07 14.31
C VAL A 24 61.57 29.34 15.27
N LEU A 25 61.75 28.01 15.29
CA LEU A 25 61.04 26.96 16.00
C LEU A 25 61.16 27.01 17.53
N GLY A 26 60.12 26.52 18.23
CA GLY A 26 60.16 26.28 19.67
C GLY A 26 58.83 25.79 20.23
N GLY A 27 58.39 24.59 19.82
CA GLY A 27 57.24 23.90 20.42
C GLY A 27 56.62 22.89 19.47
N CYS A 28 56.95 21.61 19.62
CA CYS A 28 56.12 20.52 19.12
C CYS A 28 54.79 20.55 19.87
N ASN A 29 53.84 21.35 19.41
CA ASN A 29 52.44 21.22 19.78
C ASN A 29 51.75 20.55 18.59
N SER A 30 51.98 19.24 18.45
CA SER A 30 51.15 18.39 17.61
C SER A 30 49.77 18.33 18.25
N SER A 31 48.96 19.37 18.02
CA SER A 31 47.51 19.21 18.09
C SER A 31 47.17 18.29 16.94
N SER A 32 47.17 16.99 17.20
CA SER A 32 46.46 16.03 16.38
C SER A 32 45.02 16.49 16.42
N LYS A 33 44.62 17.31 15.44
CA LYS A 33 43.22 17.47 15.11
C LYS A 33 42.78 16.09 14.66
N SER A 34 42.27 15.31 15.60
CA SER A 34 41.56 14.09 15.27
C SER A 34 40.51 14.47 14.23
N PRO A 35 40.42 13.74 13.10
CA PRO A 35 39.43 14.06 12.10
C PRO A 35 38.03 14.09 12.74
N ALA A 36 37.17 15.00 12.28
CA ALA A 36 35.85 15.21 12.87
C ALA A 36 35.00 13.95 12.65
N SER A 37 34.39 13.44 13.73
CA SER A 37 33.47 12.29 13.67
C SER A 37 32.34 12.57 12.67
N LEU A 38 31.88 11.51 12.00
CA LEU A 38 30.67 11.58 11.18
C LEU A 38 29.47 11.57 12.12
N ALA A 39 28.46 12.37 11.81
CA ALA A 39 27.22 12.44 12.57
C ALA A 39 26.04 12.20 11.63
N ALA A 40 25.08 11.40 12.10
CA ALA A 40 23.88 11.04 11.36
C ALA A 40 22.72 10.77 12.34
N GLN A 41 21.55 10.45 11.79
CA GLN A 41 20.34 10.10 12.54
C GLN A 41 19.74 8.79 12.05
N ALA A 42 19.29 7.94 12.97
CA ALA A 42 18.53 6.73 12.67
C ALA A 42 17.02 7.02 12.70
N VAL A 43 16.33 6.80 11.58
CA VAL A 43 14.95 7.24 11.37
C VAL A 43 14.08 6.17 10.70
N ASP A 44 13.18 5.60 11.49
CA ASP A 44 11.98 4.82 11.17
C ASP A 44 10.68 5.57 11.53
N GLY A 45 10.63 6.58 12.40
CA GLY A 45 10.89 6.48 13.85
C GLY A 45 12.22 6.99 14.37
N TYR A 46 12.30 8.02 15.21
CA TYR A 46 13.55 8.29 15.93
C TYR A 46 13.92 7.04 16.72
N LEU A 47 15.01 6.37 16.32
CA LEU A 47 15.45 5.15 16.96
C LEU A 47 16.42 5.50 18.09
N VAL A 48 15.95 5.41 19.33
CA VAL A 48 16.74 5.72 20.53
C VAL A 48 17.29 4.46 21.17
N HIS A 49 18.45 4.57 21.83
CA HIS A 49 19.12 3.46 22.51
C HIS A 49 19.48 2.27 21.61
N SER A 50 19.53 2.48 20.30
CA SER A 50 19.94 1.49 19.32
C SER A 50 21.45 1.29 19.33
N THR A 51 21.89 0.07 19.03
CA THR A 51 23.30 -0.26 18.89
C THR A 51 23.81 0.29 17.57
N VAL A 52 24.90 1.06 17.62
CA VAL A 52 25.54 1.64 16.43
C VAL A 52 26.74 0.79 16.05
N LYS A 53 26.85 0.39 14.78
CA LYS A 53 28.06 -0.20 14.20
C LYS A 53 28.57 0.66 13.07
N CYS A 54 29.89 0.80 13.01
CA CYS A 54 30.60 1.54 11.99
C CYS A 54 31.51 0.54 11.25
N ASP A 55 31.22 0.24 9.98
CA ASP A 55 31.91 -0.80 9.20
C ASP A 55 31.91 -2.19 9.87
N GLY A 56 30.77 -2.56 10.49
CA GLY A 56 30.59 -3.83 11.20
C GLY A 56 31.22 -3.87 12.61
N GLU A 57 32.02 -2.88 13.00
CA GLU A 57 32.55 -2.76 14.36
C GLU A 57 31.55 -2.04 15.27
N GLU A 58 31.17 -2.70 16.38
CA GLU A 58 30.26 -2.12 17.37
C GLU A 58 30.89 -0.90 18.05
N SER A 59 30.16 0.21 18.02
CA SER A 59 30.51 1.44 18.72
C SER A 59 30.30 1.27 20.22
N THR A 60 31.06 2.00 21.03
CA THR A 60 30.81 2.10 22.47
C THR A 60 29.61 2.99 22.80
N GLU A 61 29.04 3.68 21.80
CA GLU A 61 27.92 4.59 21.93
C GLU A 61 26.67 4.01 21.27
N THR A 62 25.50 4.25 21.86
CA THR A 62 24.18 3.99 21.26
C THR A 62 23.64 5.26 20.61
N THR A 63 22.56 5.14 19.84
CA THR A 63 21.80 6.32 19.43
C THR A 63 21.27 7.07 20.66
N GLY A 64 21.32 8.40 20.60
CA GLY A 64 20.76 9.32 21.58
C GLY A 64 19.37 9.83 21.15
N LEU A 65 18.92 10.91 21.79
CA LEU A 65 17.66 11.59 21.45
C LEU A 65 17.58 11.94 19.95
N ALA A 66 16.36 11.91 19.41
CA ALA A 66 16.09 12.09 17.98
C ALA A 66 16.93 11.16 17.07
N GLY A 67 17.32 9.98 17.59
CA GLY A 67 18.08 8.98 16.85
C GLY A 67 19.52 9.38 16.48
N HIS A 68 20.07 10.44 17.09
CA HIS A 68 21.40 10.93 16.75
C HIS A 68 22.51 9.96 17.17
N PHE A 69 23.52 9.80 16.31
CA PHE A 69 24.73 9.05 16.65
C PHE A 69 25.97 9.61 15.95
N THR A 70 27.14 9.11 16.34
CA THR A 70 28.40 9.42 15.66
C THR A 70 29.23 8.18 15.37
N CYS A 71 30.01 8.25 14.29
CA CYS A 71 30.95 7.21 13.88
C CYS A 71 32.34 7.81 13.58
N PRO A 72 33.41 7.00 13.60
CA PRO A 72 34.74 7.44 13.20
C PRO A 72 34.77 8.02 11.77
N PRO A 73 35.68 8.95 11.46
CA PRO A 73 35.68 9.69 10.19
C PRO A 73 35.95 8.84 8.93
N ALA A 74 36.49 7.62 9.12
CA ALA A 74 36.81 6.70 8.04
C ALA A 74 35.69 5.69 7.75
N THR A 75 34.58 5.77 8.48
CA THR A 75 33.44 4.86 8.33
C THR A 75 32.87 4.96 6.92
N LYS A 76 32.58 3.82 6.30
CA LYS A 76 31.92 3.73 5.00
C LYS A 76 30.44 3.38 5.11
N LEU A 77 30.09 2.53 6.08
CA LEU A 77 28.75 2.05 6.29
C LEU A 77 28.34 2.22 7.76
N PHE A 78 27.18 2.82 7.97
CA PHE A 78 26.49 2.84 9.26
C PHE A 78 25.53 1.65 9.33
N GLU A 79 25.51 0.97 10.48
CA GLU A 79 24.46 0.01 10.80
C GLU A 79 23.87 0.33 12.18
N ILE A 80 22.55 0.29 12.28
CA ILE A 80 21.79 0.61 13.48
C ILE A 80 20.86 -0.54 13.79
N SER A 81 21.05 -1.19 14.94
CA SER A 81 20.31 -2.40 15.29
C SER A 81 19.61 -2.30 16.64
N GLY A 82 18.41 -2.85 16.72
CA GLY A 82 17.61 -2.84 17.94
C GLY A 82 17.21 -1.43 18.40
N GLY A 83 16.83 -1.32 19.68
CA GLY A 83 16.48 -0.05 20.32
C GLY A 83 14.97 0.18 20.38
N ILE A 84 14.58 1.43 20.55
CA ILE A 84 13.18 1.83 20.73
C ILE A 84 12.85 2.86 19.66
N ASP A 85 11.79 2.62 18.90
CA ASP A 85 11.17 3.60 18.02
C ASP A 85 10.19 4.45 18.84
N VAL A 86 10.49 5.74 18.98
CA VAL A 86 9.63 6.71 19.70
C VAL A 86 8.81 7.57 18.73
N GLY A 87 8.66 7.15 17.48
CA GLY A 87 8.05 7.95 16.43
C GLY A 87 8.85 9.22 16.18
N PHE A 88 8.18 10.34 15.89
CA PHE A 88 8.86 11.64 15.74
C PHE A 88 8.87 12.46 17.05
N ASP A 89 8.93 11.79 18.20
CA ASP A 89 9.13 12.42 19.51
C ASP A 89 10.62 12.66 19.77
N GLU A 90 11.06 13.92 19.63
CA GLU A 90 12.45 14.31 19.84
C GLU A 90 12.90 14.22 21.30
N LEU A 91 11.95 14.16 22.24
CA LEU A 91 12.20 14.24 23.68
C LEU A 91 12.09 12.89 24.39
N GLU A 92 11.60 11.85 23.73
CA GLU A 92 11.33 10.52 24.33
C GLU A 92 10.39 10.65 25.56
N ASP A 93 9.37 11.49 25.44
CA ASP A 93 8.33 11.67 26.46
C ASP A 93 7.28 10.55 26.39
N GLU A 94 7.08 9.93 25.22
CA GLU A 94 6.15 8.83 24.97
C GLU A 94 6.76 7.43 25.13
N LEU A 95 5.92 6.43 25.42
CA LEU A 95 6.33 5.02 25.42
C LEU A 95 6.53 4.55 23.98
N GLY A 96 7.78 4.39 23.55
CA GLY A 96 8.10 3.86 22.22
C GLY A 96 7.87 2.35 22.06
N VAL A 97 7.98 1.88 20.81
CA VAL A 97 7.87 0.48 20.41
C VAL A 97 9.25 -0.13 20.25
N LEU A 98 9.43 -1.39 20.62
CA LEU A 98 10.72 -2.06 20.43
C LEU A 98 11.01 -2.20 18.92
N PHE A 99 12.12 -1.64 18.45
CA PHE A 99 12.60 -1.86 17.10
C PHE A 99 13.43 -3.14 17.07
N LEU A 100 13.02 -4.11 16.26
CA LEU A 100 13.68 -5.41 16.15
C LEU A 100 14.51 -5.56 14.87
N GLY A 101 14.84 -4.48 14.17
CA GLY A 101 15.51 -4.52 12.88
C GLY A 101 17.00 -4.14 12.88
N ASN A 102 17.55 -4.03 11.67
CA ASN A 102 18.91 -3.57 11.38
C ASN A 102 18.90 -2.59 10.18
N LEU A 103 18.94 -1.27 10.45
CA LEU A 103 18.99 -0.25 9.41
C LEU A 103 20.42 0.00 8.94
N LYS A 104 20.60 0.26 7.64
CA LYS A 104 21.90 0.49 7.01
C LYS A 104 21.89 1.73 6.12
N ALA A 105 23.02 2.43 6.06
CA ALA A 105 23.23 3.54 5.13
C ALA A 105 24.72 3.76 4.86
N PRO A 106 25.12 4.19 3.65
CA PRO A 106 26.47 4.66 3.43
C PRO A 106 26.73 5.94 4.23
N SER A 107 27.99 6.13 4.62
CA SER A 107 28.40 7.23 5.51
C SER A 107 28.30 8.62 4.89
N SER A 108 28.04 8.70 3.58
CA SER A 108 27.71 9.93 2.85
C SER A 108 26.29 10.44 3.13
N LEU A 109 25.40 9.62 3.69
CA LEU A 109 24.03 10.02 3.99
C LEU A 109 23.89 10.55 5.42
N PRO A 110 23.06 11.59 5.62
CA PRO A 110 22.76 12.12 6.95
C PRO A 110 21.76 11.26 7.75
N PHE A 111 21.06 10.33 7.11
CA PHE A 111 20.01 9.51 7.72
C PHE A 111 20.20 8.02 7.43
N VAL A 112 19.88 7.18 8.41
CA VAL A 112 19.79 5.72 8.30
C VAL A 112 18.33 5.34 8.40
N THR A 113 17.75 4.79 7.33
CA THR A 113 16.29 4.60 7.16
C THR A 113 15.97 3.24 6.55
N PRO A 114 14.71 2.78 6.59
CA PRO A 114 14.27 1.60 5.83
C PRO A 114 14.61 1.71 4.34
N THR A 115 14.40 2.88 3.71
CA THR A 115 14.75 3.09 2.30
C THR A 115 16.25 2.96 2.05
N SER A 116 17.10 3.61 2.85
CA SER A 116 18.56 3.50 2.68
C SER A 116 19.06 2.07 2.90
N THR A 117 18.36 1.30 3.73
CA THR A 117 18.69 -0.10 3.99
C THR A 117 18.45 -0.97 2.76
N LEU A 118 17.29 -0.82 2.09
CA LEU A 118 17.03 -1.48 0.81
C LEU A 118 18.08 -1.08 -0.24
N LEU A 119 18.41 0.21 -0.34
CA LEU A 119 19.41 0.69 -1.29
C LEU A 119 20.80 0.10 -1.03
N VAL A 120 21.25 0.05 0.23
CA VAL A 120 22.53 -0.61 0.60
C VAL A 120 22.53 -2.08 0.18
N GLU A 121 21.44 -2.80 0.44
CA GLU A 121 21.33 -4.22 0.09
C GLU A 121 21.34 -4.44 -1.43
N MET A 122 20.63 -3.60 -2.20
CA MET A 122 20.66 -3.61 -3.67
C MET A 122 22.02 -3.22 -4.26
N SER A 123 22.85 -2.54 -3.48
CA SER A 123 24.18 -2.05 -3.91
C SER A 123 25.32 -3.00 -3.54
N LYS A 124 25.01 -4.23 -3.14
CA LYS A 124 26.04 -5.21 -2.82
C LYS A 124 26.70 -5.78 -4.09
N ASP A 125 27.99 -6.04 -3.99
CA ASP A 125 28.75 -6.73 -5.04
C ASP A 125 28.54 -8.25 -5.00
N GLU A 126 29.21 -8.98 -5.91
CA GLU A 126 29.16 -10.45 -5.98
C GLU A 126 29.67 -11.14 -4.71
N SER A 127 30.40 -10.43 -3.85
CA SER A 127 30.88 -10.95 -2.56
C SER A 127 29.93 -10.67 -1.40
N GLY A 128 28.84 -9.94 -1.64
CA GLY A 128 27.85 -9.56 -0.63
C GLY A 128 28.24 -8.33 0.20
N GLU A 129 29.27 -7.60 -0.21
CA GLU A 129 29.75 -6.39 0.45
C GLU A 129 29.18 -5.15 -0.22
N PHE A 130 28.99 -4.07 0.54
CA PHE A 130 28.47 -2.81 0.00
C PHE A 130 29.44 -2.19 -1.02
N ASP A 131 28.96 -1.99 -2.26
CA ASP A 131 29.69 -1.29 -3.33
C ASP A 131 29.10 0.11 -3.58
N PRO A 132 29.82 1.19 -3.20
CA PRO A 132 29.34 2.55 -3.40
C PRO A 132 29.18 2.92 -4.88
N LEU A 133 29.80 2.18 -5.82
CA LEU A 133 29.65 2.44 -7.25
C LEU A 133 28.29 1.97 -7.79
N GLN A 134 27.60 1.07 -7.08
CA GLN A 134 26.28 0.56 -7.46
C GLN A 134 25.13 1.38 -6.85
N PHE A 135 25.42 2.27 -5.90
CA PHE A 135 24.40 2.95 -5.11
C PHE A 135 23.45 3.81 -5.95
N ASP A 136 23.97 4.60 -6.88
CA ASP A 136 23.13 5.43 -7.75
C ASP A 136 22.23 4.57 -8.68
N ALA A 137 22.72 3.41 -9.13
CA ALA A 137 21.93 2.48 -9.93
C ALA A 137 20.84 1.77 -9.11
N ALA A 138 21.11 1.49 -7.82
CA ALA A 138 20.11 0.98 -6.89
C ALA A 138 19.00 2.02 -6.63
N VAL A 139 19.36 3.31 -6.53
CA VAL A 139 18.38 4.41 -6.43
C VAL A 139 17.49 4.44 -7.65
N GLU A 140 18.06 4.51 -8.86
CA GLU A 140 17.29 4.55 -10.12
C GLU A 140 16.36 3.33 -10.27
N THR A 141 16.83 2.16 -9.86
CA THR A 141 16.05 0.92 -9.87
C THR A 141 14.84 1.03 -8.94
N LEU A 142 15.06 1.43 -7.68
CA LEU A 142 14.01 1.52 -6.69
C LEU A 142 12.98 2.61 -7.08
N GLU A 143 13.44 3.75 -7.61
CA GLU A 143 12.57 4.81 -8.15
C GLU A 143 11.68 4.29 -9.27
N THR A 144 12.26 3.56 -10.23
CA THR A 144 11.55 3.01 -11.38
C THR A 144 10.49 2.01 -10.96
N VAL A 145 10.85 1.08 -10.07
CA VAL A 145 9.94 0.03 -9.61
C VAL A 145 8.85 0.61 -8.72
N LEU A 146 9.16 1.51 -7.80
CA LEU A 146 8.15 2.10 -6.92
C LEU A 146 7.35 3.24 -7.57
N GLY A 147 7.79 3.75 -8.73
CA GLY A 147 7.14 4.85 -9.43
C GLY A 147 7.20 6.19 -8.67
N VAL A 148 8.21 6.39 -7.83
CA VAL A 148 8.38 7.59 -6.99
C VAL A 148 9.81 8.13 -7.06
N ASP A 149 9.96 9.43 -6.85
CA ASP A 149 11.26 10.11 -6.73
C ASP A 149 11.90 9.79 -5.37
N ILE A 150 13.15 9.35 -5.36
CA ILE A 150 13.89 8.92 -4.17
C ILE A 150 15.18 9.73 -4.07
N ASP A 151 15.15 10.75 -3.23
CA ASP A 151 16.37 11.39 -2.73
C ASP A 151 16.78 10.73 -1.40
N PRO A 152 17.79 9.84 -1.37
CA PRO A 152 18.24 9.19 -0.14
C PRO A 152 18.91 10.16 0.85
N ALA A 153 19.25 11.38 0.42
CA ALA A 153 19.81 12.42 1.27
C ALA A 153 18.74 13.42 1.76
N ALA A 154 17.49 13.31 1.31
CA ALA A 154 16.39 14.14 1.77
C ALA A 154 16.19 14.00 3.28
N ASP A 155 15.67 15.07 3.89
CA ASP A 155 15.42 15.10 5.32
C ASP A 155 14.29 14.14 5.70
N ALA A 156 14.67 12.93 6.11
CA ALA A 156 13.78 11.86 6.54
C ALA A 156 12.96 12.21 7.79
N THR A 157 13.27 13.34 8.44
CA THR A 157 12.50 13.86 9.57
C THR A 157 11.53 14.95 9.15
N ALA A 158 11.74 15.66 8.04
CA ALA A 158 10.96 16.85 7.70
C ALA A 158 10.07 16.67 6.46
N ASP A 159 10.53 15.90 5.46
CA ASP A 159 9.77 15.66 4.25
C ASP A 159 8.72 14.57 4.45
N LEU A 160 7.44 14.95 4.39
CA LEU A 160 6.32 14.04 4.64
C LEU A 160 6.26 12.88 3.63
N ALA A 161 6.66 13.11 2.37
CA ALA A 161 6.68 12.04 1.37
C ALA A 161 7.72 10.97 1.72
N THR A 162 8.94 11.39 2.09
CA THR A 162 10.00 10.49 2.57
C THR A 162 9.61 9.75 3.84
N ILE A 163 8.97 10.44 4.81
CA ILE A 163 8.47 9.82 6.05
C ILE A 163 7.44 8.72 5.75
N LYS A 164 6.46 9.01 4.89
CA LYS A 164 5.43 8.03 4.48
C LYS A 164 6.04 6.81 3.81
N ARG A 165 6.95 7.02 2.86
CA ARG A 165 7.63 5.94 2.14
C ARG A 165 8.42 5.02 3.09
N ASN A 166 9.20 5.61 4.01
CA ASN A 166 9.94 4.83 5.00
C ASN A 166 9.00 3.98 5.86
N ALA A 167 7.92 4.58 6.37
CA ALA A 167 6.93 3.85 7.16
C ALA A 167 6.23 2.73 6.37
N GLN A 168 5.92 2.94 5.08
CA GLN A 168 5.31 1.92 4.22
C GLN A 168 6.26 0.75 3.93
N ILE A 169 7.52 1.03 3.62
CA ILE A 169 8.56 0.02 3.41
C ILE A 169 8.75 -0.78 4.71
N GLN A 170 8.84 -0.08 5.84
CA GLN A 170 9.02 -0.71 7.13
C GLN A 170 7.85 -1.61 7.50
N ASN A 171 6.61 -1.19 7.25
CA ASN A 171 5.43 -1.97 7.53
C ASN A 171 5.41 -3.31 6.74
N VAL A 172 5.88 -3.29 5.49
CA VAL A 172 6.08 -4.52 4.69
C VAL A 172 7.16 -5.40 5.33
N ILE A 173 8.32 -4.84 5.71
CA ILE A 173 9.42 -5.60 6.31
C ILE A 173 8.98 -6.25 7.63
N ASN A 174 8.41 -5.46 8.55
CA ASN A 174 8.06 -5.89 9.89
C ASN A 174 7.03 -7.04 9.93
N THR A 175 6.29 -7.25 8.86
CA THR A 175 5.32 -8.36 8.75
C THR A 175 5.99 -9.74 8.82
N PHE A 176 7.25 -9.85 8.40
CA PHE A 176 7.99 -11.11 8.42
C PHE A 176 8.95 -11.25 9.60
N VAL A 177 9.22 -10.14 10.30
CA VAL A 177 10.35 -10.04 11.25
C VAL A 177 9.90 -10.40 12.66
N ASP A 178 10.40 -11.52 13.17
CA ASP A 178 10.25 -11.93 14.56
C ASP A 178 11.55 -11.70 15.38
N SER A 179 12.67 -11.41 14.70
CA SER A 179 13.98 -11.14 15.29
C SER A 179 14.88 -10.29 14.37
N THR A 180 15.97 -9.73 14.90
CA THR A 180 16.93 -8.94 14.10
C THR A 180 17.62 -9.73 12.99
N ASP A 181 17.83 -11.04 13.17
CA ASP A 181 18.39 -11.90 12.11
C ASP A 181 17.40 -12.09 10.96
N ASP A 182 16.10 -12.12 11.26
CA ASP A 182 15.05 -12.24 10.25
C ASP A 182 14.96 -10.95 9.42
N TYR A 183 15.18 -9.79 10.04
CA TYR A 183 15.15 -8.49 9.36
C TYR A 183 16.09 -8.44 8.16
N ASP A 184 17.36 -8.84 8.33
CA ASP A 184 18.33 -8.85 7.23
C ASP A 184 17.90 -9.80 6.09
N LYS A 185 17.31 -10.96 6.42
CA LYS A 185 16.80 -11.92 5.42
C LYS A 185 15.59 -11.37 4.67
N VAL A 186 14.69 -10.70 5.36
CA VAL A 186 13.49 -10.07 4.79
C VAL A 186 13.87 -8.92 3.87
N VAL A 187 14.85 -8.11 4.26
CA VAL A 187 15.43 -7.06 3.41
C VAL A 187 15.99 -7.66 2.12
N VAL A 188 16.75 -8.76 2.19
CA VAL A 188 17.25 -9.48 0.98
C VAL A 188 16.09 -9.97 0.11
N ALA A 189 15.04 -10.55 0.70
CA ALA A 189 13.88 -11.02 -0.04
C ALA A 189 13.11 -9.88 -0.73
N PHE A 190 13.01 -8.72 -0.06
CA PHE A 190 12.41 -7.52 -0.61
C PHE A 190 13.23 -7.03 -1.80
N THR A 191 14.54 -6.86 -1.66
CA THR A 191 15.38 -6.35 -2.76
C THR A 191 15.37 -7.26 -3.98
N ARG A 192 15.37 -8.59 -3.79
CA ARG A 192 15.19 -9.54 -4.91
C ARG A 192 13.83 -9.44 -5.59
N SER A 193 12.77 -9.16 -4.82
CA SER A 193 11.44 -8.90 -5.37
C SER A 193 11.41 -7.61 -6.20
N ILE A 194 12.10 -6.55 -5.73
CA ILE A 194 12.27 -5.30 -6.50
C ILE A 194 13.04 -5.57 -7.81
N THR A 195 14.16 -6.28 -7.76
CA THR A 195 14.95 -6.62 -8.96
C THR A 195 14.12 -7.46 -9.95
N SER A 196 13.37 -8.44 -9.47
CA SER A 196 12.50 -9.26 -10.32
C SER A 196 11.39 -8.45 -10.99
N ALA A 197 10.82 -7.48 -10.27
CA ALA A 197 9.83 -6.54 -10.83
C ALA A 197 10.47 -5.64 -11.89
N GLN A 198 11.69 -5.13 -11.67
CA GLN A 198 12.44 -4.36 -12.66
C GLN A 198 12.69 -5.16 -13.94
N ASP A 199 13.19 -6.40 -13.81
CA ASP A 199 13.47 -7.29 -14.95
C ASP A 199 12.19 -7.59 -15.76
N SER A 200 11.04 -7.60 -15.09
CA SER A 200 9.72 -7.80 -15.69
C SER A 200 9.05 -6.50 -16.12
N SER A 201 9.70 -5.34 -15.95
CA SER A 201 9.15 -4.00 -16.18
C SER A 201 7.81 -3.75 -15.46
N GLN A 202 7.68 -4.28 -14.24
CA GLN A 202 6.52 -4.12 -13.38
C GLN A 202 6.79 -3.04 -12.34
N SER A 203 5.81 -2.16 -12.12
CA SER A 203 5.79 -1.23 -11.01
C SER A 203 5.15 -1.89 -9.78
N ILE A 204 5.64 -1.56 -8.60
CA ILE A 204 5.09 -1.98 -7.31
C ILE A 204 4.52 -0.76 -6.61
N ASP A 205 3.21 -0.76 -6.39
CA ASP A 205 2.53 0.19 -5.54
C ASP A 205 2.50 -0.36 -4.11
N LEU A 206 3.03 0.38 -3.13
CA LEU A 206 3.10 -0.05 -1.73
C LEU A 206 1.74 -0.02 -1.01
N VAL A 207 0.65 0.31 -1.70
CA VAL A 207 -0.73 0.26 -1.19
C VAL A 207 -1.52 -0.83 -1.91
N SER A 208 -1.72 -0.71 -3.22
CA SER A 208 -2.54 -1.64 -4.02
C SER A 208 -1.75 -2.86 -4.51
N GLY A 209 -0.44 -2.74 -4.70
CA GLY A 209 0.44 -3.81 -5.17
C GLY A 209 1.00 -4.74 -4.08
N VAL A 210 0.57 -4.56 -2.82
CA VAL A 210 1.14 -5.26 -1.66
C VAL A 210 0.99 -6.77 -1.74
N ASN A 211 -0.13 -7.29 -2.26
CA ASN A 211 -0.35 -8.74 -2.33
C ASN A 211 0.67 -9.45 -3.22
N ASP A 212 1.00 -8.85 -4.37
CA ASP A 212 1.96 -9.43 -5.30
C ASP A 212 3.39 -9.31 -4.77
N LEU A 213 3.72 -8.16 -4.19
CA LEU A 213 5.00 -7.95 -3.49
C LEU A 213 5.19 -8.98 -2.36
N MET A 214 4.20 -9.12 -1.47
CA MET A 214 4.24 -10.07 -0.35
C MET A 214 4.38 -11.52 -0.82
N SER A 215 3.70 -11.89 -1.90
CA SER A 215 3.80 -13.23 -2.50
C SER A 215 5.18 -13.48 -3.10
N SER A 216 5.75 -12.48 -3.78
CA SER A 216 7.12 -12.50 -4.30
C SER A 216 8.14 -12.64 -3.17
N MET A 217 8.05 -11.79 -2.15
CA MET A 217 8.92 -11.83 -0.97
C MET A 217 8.83 -13.17 -0.24
N ASN A 218 7.63 -13.74 -0.10
CA ASN A 218 7.49 -15.04 0.54
C ASN A 218 8.14 -16.17 -0.27
N THR A 219 8.10 -16.08 -1.60
CA THR A 219 8.80 -17.02 -2.49
C THR A 219 10.32 -16.92 -2.29
N GLU A 220 10.86 -15.70 -2.26
CA GLU A 220 12.28 -15.44 -1.99
C GLU A 220 12.69 -15.91 -0.59
N LEU A 221 11.83 -15.68 0.42
CA LEU A 221 12.08 -16.12 1.80
C LEU A 221 12.10 -17.64 1.92
N ILE A 222 11.30 -18.39 1.16
CA ILE A 222 11.38 -19.85 1.14
C ILE A 222 12.76 -20.32 0.67
N GLU A 223 13.39 -19.62 -0.28
CA GLU A 223 14.74 -19.93 -0.75
C GLU A 223 15.83 -19.50 0.23
N ILE A 224 15.66 -18.35 0.90
CA ILE A 224 16.63 -17.77 1.84
C ILE A 224 16.59 -18.50 3.19
N ASP A 225 15.41 -18.53 3.83
CA ASP A 225 15.14 -19.21 5.10
C ASP A 225 13.64 -19.48 5.27
N GLN A 226 13.25 -20.74 5.02
CA GLN A 226 11.86 -21.19 5.15
C GLN A 226 11.23 -20.95 6.53
N ASN A 227 12.01 -20.73 7.60
CA ASN A 227 11.46 -20.47 8.93
C ASN A 227 10.94 -19.03 9.09
N VAL A 228 11.38 -18.11 8.21
CA VAL A 228 10.94 -16.71 8.18
C VAL A 228 9.73 -16.54 7.24
N ALA A 229 9.66 -17.36 6.19
CA ALA A 229 8.52 -17.41 5.29
C ALA A 229 7.22 -17.70 6.05
N LYS A 230 6.12 -17.08 5.61
CA LYS A 230 4.77 -17.30 6.17
C LYS A 230 4.01 -18.31 5.31
N ASP A 231 2.99 -18.92 5.91
CA ASP A 231 2.11 -19.83 5.18
C ASP A 231 1.42 -19.07 4.02
N PRO A 232 1.33 -19.65 2.80
CA PRO A 232 0.73 -18.98 1.66
C PRO A 232 -0.71 -18.49 1.89
N ILE A 233 -1.49 -19.20 2.73
CA ILE A 233 -2.84 -18.80 3.10
C ILE A 233 -2.82 -17.54 3.98
N SER A 234 -1.81 -17.40 4.84
CA SER A 234 -1.61 -16.20 5.66
C SER A 234 -1.08 -15.00 4.86
N ILE A 235 -0.42 -15.21 3.72
CA ILE A 235 0.16 -14.10 2.93
C ILE A 235 -0.92 -13.13 2.43
N SER A 236 -2.04 -13.62 1.90
CA SER A 236 -3.12 -12.71 1.45
C SER A 236 -3.75 -11.94 2.61
N ALA A 237 -3.84 -12.55 3.80
CA ALA A 237 -4.32 -11.88 5.00
C ALA A 237 -3.41 -10.73 5.44
N LEU A 238 -2.11 -11.03 5.48
CA LEU A 238 -1.09 -10.07 5.87
C LEU A 238 -0.97 -8.95 4.84
N ALA A 239 -1.05 -9.27 3.55
CA ALA A 239 -1.05 -8.29 2.48
C ALA A 239 -2.22 -7.31 2.57
N ALA A 240 -3.43 -7.82 2.89
CA ALA A 240 -4.60 -6.98 3.12
C ALA A 240 -4.38 -6.01 4.31
N ALA A 241 -3.86 -6.52 5.43
CA ALA A 241 -3.57 -5.69 6.60
C ALA A 241 -2.48 -4.63 6.31
N ILE A 242 -1.41 -5.00 5.59
CA ILE A 242 -0.35 -4.08 5.19
C ILE A 242 -0.87 -3.01 4.24
N SER A 243 -1.66 -3.40 3.22
CA SER A 243 -2.30 -2.47 2.29
C SER A 243 -3.15 -1.43 3.03
N ALA A 244 -3.92 -1.89 4.03
CA ALA A 244 -4.72 -1.03 4.89
C ALA A 244 -3.89 0.01 5.64
N THR A 245 -2.85 -0.46 6.36
CA THR A 245 -1.94 0.41 7.10
C THR A 245 -1.21 1.39 6.17
N ASN A 246 -0.74 0.92 5.01
CA ASN A 246 -0.03 1.76 4.04
C ASN A 246 -0.93 2.82 3.40
N TYR A 247 -2.22 2.54 3.23
CA TYR A 247 -3.22 3.53 2.84
C TYR A 247 -3.43 4.59 3.93
N GLN A 248 -3.54 4.19 5.20
CA GLN A 248 -3.65 5.15 6.30
C GLN A 248 -2.41 6.04 6.41
N ILE A 249 -1.21 5.48 6.21
CA ILE A 249 0.04 6.24 6.11
C ILE A 249 -0.04 7.25 4.94
N THR A 250 -0.57 6.84 3.78
CA THR A 250 -0.78 7.74 2.63
C THR A 250 -1.71 8.90 2.97
N LEU A 251 -2.79 8.66 3.74
CA LEU A 251 -3.75 9.69 4.13
C LEU A 251 -3.25 10.63 5.24
N ALA A 252 -2.24 10.23 6.02
CA ALA A 252 -1.73 11.01 7.14
C ALA A 252 -1.28 12.42 6.70
N GLN A 253 -1.70 13.44 7.47
CA GLN A 253 -1.42 14.85 7.14
C GLN A 253 -0.13 15.40 7.76
N GLY A 254 0.54 14.60 8.60
CA GLY A 254 1.77 15.00 9.29
C GLY A 254 2.47 13.83 9.96
N LYS A 255 3.66 14.08 10.51
CA LYS A 255 4.56 13.05 11.06
C LYS A 255 3.88 12.19 12.13
N SER A 256 3.22 12.83 13.09
CA SER A 256 2.47 12.15 14.17
C SER A 256 1.36 11.25 13.62
N GLY A 257 0.65 11.66 12.55
CA GLY A 257 -0.35 10.80 11.91
C GLY A 257 0.25 9.61 11.17
N VAL A 258 1.47 9.75 10.61
CA VAL A 258 2.19 8.61 10.02
C VAL A 258 2.61 7.63 11.11
N THR A 259 3.17 8.12 12.22
CA THR A 259 3.53 7.29 13.38
C THR A 259 2.31 6.58 13.95
N GLU A 260 1.19 7.27 14.15
CA GLU A 260 -0.04 6.68 14.65
C GLU A 260 -0.53 5.57 13.72
N ALA A 261 -0.57 5.82 12.40
CA ALA A 261 -0.96 4.82 11.40
C ALA A 261 -0.02 3.61 11.37
N ALA A 262 1.29 3.82 11.36
CA ALA A 262 2.30 2.75 11.31
C ALA A 262 2.33 1.89 12.57
N ASN A 263 2.01 2.48 13.73
CA ASN A 263 1.94 1.78 15.01
C ASN A 263 0.57 1.17 15.31
N GLN A 264 -0.42 1.36 14.44
CA GLN A 264 -1.65 0.58 14.57
C GLN A 264 -1.28 -0.88 14.36
N PRO A 265 -1.63 -1.78 15.29
CA PRO A 265 -1.41 -3.20 15.07
C PRO A 265 -2.06 -3.54 13.74
N ALA A 266 -1.29 -4.09 12.79
CA ALA A 266 -1.80 -4.62 11.54
C ALA A 266 -3.02 -5.44 11.91
N SER A 267 -4.21 -4.94 11.55
CA SER A 267 -5.47 -5.46 12.06
C SER A 267 -5.48 -6.94 11.71
N SER A 268 -5.26 -7.78 12.72
CA SER A 268 -4.83 -9.17 12.54
C SER A 268 -5.80 -9.86 11.59
N GLY A 269 -5.42 -10.00 10.31
CA GLY A 269 -6.28 -10.40 9.19
C GLY A 269 -7.75 -10.40 9.54
N GLN A 270 -8.36 -9.23 9.73
CA GLN A 270 -9.75 -9.17 10.18
C GLN A 270 -10.60 -9.90 9.15
N MET A 271 -11.14 -11.05 9.58
CA MET A 271 -11.90 -11.95 8.74
C MET A 271 -13.34 -11.50 8.78
N MET A 272 -13.81 -10.95 7.66
CA MET A 272 -15.24 -10.89 7.42
C MET A 272 -15.71 -12.32 7.17
N THR A 273 -16.59 -12.82 8.02
CA THR A 273 -17.22 -14.13 7.85
C THR A 273 -18.61 -13.94 7.29
N ILE A 274 -18.92 -14.66 6.22
CA ILE A 274 -20.20 -14.65 5.54
C ILE A 274 -20.92 -15.96 5.83
N ASN A 275 -22.13 -15.87 6.36
CA ASN A 275 -22.98 -17.04 6.57
C ASN A 275 -23.76 -17.34 5.28
N HIS A 276 -23.21 -18.23 4.44
CA HIS A 276 -23.74 -18.53 3.09
C HIS A 276 -25.22 -18.91 3.07
N ASP A 277 -25.67 -19.64 4.09
CA ASP A 277 -27.07 -20.06 4.26
C ASP A 277 -28.04 -18.91 4.56
N GLU A 278 -27.53 -17.77 5.04
CA GLU A 278 -28.31 -16.58 5.41
C GLU A 278 -28.19 -15.44 4.39
N VAL A 279 -27.25 -15.51 3.44
CA VAL A 279 -27.11 -14.44 2.43
C VAL A 279 -28.22 -14.54 1.39
N GLU A 280 -28.92 -13.42 1.19
CA GLU A 280 -29.78 -13.21 0.03
C GLU A 280 -29.08 -12.30 -0.99
N VAL A 281 -29.21 -12.66 -2.27
CA VAL A 281 -28.80 -11.85 -3.42
C VAL A 281 -30.04 -11.17 -3.98
N PHE A 282 -29.95 -9.86 -4.18
CA PHE A 282 -31.04 -9.07 -4.73
C PHE A 282 -30.72 -8.63 -6.16
N LEU A 283 -31.64 -8.89 -7.08
CA LEU A 283 -31.60 -8.37 -8.45
C LEU A 283 -32.90 -7.62 -8.74
N GLY A 284 -32.80 -6.39 -9.24
CA GLY A 284 -33.97 -5.61 -9.60
C GLY A 284 -33.65 -4.17 -9.98
N ASN A 285 -34.64 -3.31 -9.80
CA ASN A 285 -34.61 -1.90 -10.18
C ASN A 285 -34.59 -0.98 -8.95
N ASP A 286 -33.80 0.09 -8.99
CA ASP A 286 -33.68 1.07 -7.91
C ASP A 286 -35.01 1.81 -7.76
N GLY A 287 -35.68 1.63 -6.61
CA GLY A 287 -37.04 2.08 -6.37
C GLY A 287 -38.16 1.18 -6.92
N GLY A 288 -37.83 0.04 -7.53
CA GLY A 288 -38.74 -1.03 -7.98
C GLY A 288 -38.84 -2.21 -7.01
N GLN A 289 -39.41 -3.34 -7.48
CA GLN A 289 -39.37 -4.60 -6.72
C GLN A 289 -38.00 -5.27 -6.90
N MET A 290 -37.26 -5.44 -5.80
CA MET A 290 -36.07 -6.29 -5.75
C MET A 290 -36.50 -7.74 -5.54
N ASN A 291 -36.02 -8.64 -6.38
CA ASN A 291 -36.20 -10.08 -6.19
C ASN A 291 -35.04 -10.61 -5.35
N ALA A 292 -35.36 -11.27 -4.24
CA ALA A 292 -34.39 -11.93 -3.37
C ALA A 292 -34.21 -13.39 -3.79
N PHE A 293 -32.96 -13.84 -3.85
CA PHE A 293 -32.57 -15.20 -4.18
C PHE A 293 -31.61 -15.72 -3.12
N SER A 294 -31.69 -17.01 -2.79
CA SER A 294 -30.69 -17.62 -1.91
C SER A 294 -29.33 -17.64 -2.61
N MET A 295 -28.23 -17.58 -1.85
CA MET A 295 -26.89 -17.71 -2.42
C MET A 295 -26.72 -19.05 -3.16
N ALA A 296 -27.29 -20.14 -2.64
CA ALA A 296 -27.27 -21.46 -3.28
C ALA A 296 -27.96 -21.47 -4.66
N ASP A 297 -29.10 -20.79 -4.81
CA ASP A 297 -29.76 -20.65 -6.11
C ASP A 297 -28.95 -19.78 -7.07
N PHE A 298 -28.33 -18.72 -6.55
CA PHE A 298 -27.49 -17.80 -7.32
C PHE A 298 -26.20 -18.46 -7.83
N GLU A 299 -25.52 -19.27 -7.03
CA GLU A 299 -24.28 -19.95 -7.43
C GLU A 299 -24.51 -21.15 -8.37
N SER A 300 -25.77 -21.58 -8.53
CA SER A 300 -26.14 -22.71 -9.37
C SER A 300 -26.03 -22.38 -10.86
N ASP A 301 -25.22 -23.15 -11.60
CA ASP A 301 -25.11 -23.07 -13.06
C ASP A 301 -26.22 -23.85 -13.80
N LEU A 302 -27.20 -24.39 -13.06
CA LEU A 302 -28.28 -25.18 -13.63
C LEU A 302 -29.25 -24.32 -14.44
N LYS A 303 -29.50 -24.76 -15.68
CA LYS A 303 -30.49 -24.16 -16.58
C LYS A 303 -31.79 -24.99 -16.61
N ASP A 304 -32.91 -24.29 -16.71
CA ASP A 304 -34.24 -24.87 -16.87
C ASP A 304 -34.45 -25.44 -18.29
N ALA A 305 -35.65 -25.96 -18.56
CA ALA A 305 -36.00 -26.55 -19.86
C ALA A 305 -35.94 -25.55 -21.04
N ASN A 306 -35.94 -24.24 -20.76
CA ASN A 306 -35.83 -23.19 -21.77
C ASN A 306 -34.39 -22.68 -21.93
N GLY A 307 -33.43 -23.25 -21.20
CA GLY A 307 -32.03 -22.81 -21.24
C GLY A 307 -31.75 -21.55 -20.41
N MET A 308 -32.63 -21.20 -19.46
CA MET A 308 -32.46 -20.07 -18.55
C MET A 308 -32.01 -20.54 -17.17
N PHE A 309 -31.14 -19.81 -16.48
CA PHE A 309 -30.76 -20.08 -15.10
C PHE A 309 -31.97 -20.01 -14.14
N MET A 310 -31.80 -20.62 -12.96
CA MET A 310 -32.82 -20.66 -11.92
C MET A 310 -33.16 -19.26 -11.38
N VAL A 311 -32.14 -18.41 -11.23
CA VAL A 311 -32.30 -16.99 -10.90
C VAL A 311 -32.69 -16.22 -12.15
N LYS A 312 -33.87 -15.61 -12.14
CA LYS A 312 -34.44 -14.85 -13.27
C LYS A 312 -34.86 -13.47 -12.82
N ALA A 313 -34.43 -12.45 -13.53
CA ALA A 313 -34.88 -11.08 -13.34
C ALA A 313 -35.68 -10.62 -14.56
N SER A 314 -36.95 -10.26 -14.31
CA SER A 314 -37.96 -9.98 -15.35
C SER A 314 -38.00 -8.54 -15.86
N GLU A 315 -37.02 -7.72 -15.47
CA GLU A 315 -36.87 -6.33 -15.92
C GLU A 315 -35.37 -6.03 -16.09
N LEU A 316 -35.05 -4.92 -16.77
CA LEU A 316 -33.68 -4.41 -16.94
C LEU A 316 -33.03 -4.20 -15.57
N VAL A 317 -32.26 -5.16 -15.06
CA VAL A 317 -31.60 -5.08 -13.75
C VAL A 317 -30.68 -3.88 -13.72
N ASP A 318 -31.09 -2.83 -13.01
CA ASP A 318 -30.23 -1.68 -12.75
C ASP A 318 -29.47 -1.82 -11.42
N THR A 319 -29.82 -2.78 -10.57
CA THR A 319 -29.24 -2.92 -9.23
C THR A 319 -29.00 -4.38 -8.88
N ILE A 320 -27.77 -4.65 -8.44
CA ILE A 320 -27.38 -5.92 -7.81
C ILE A 320 -26.99 -5.63 -6.38
N GLY A 321 -27.53 -6.36 -5.41
CA GLY A 321 -27.21 -6.19 -4.00
C GLY A 321 -27.09 -7.49 -3.22
N PHE A 322 -26.45 -7.40 -2.06
CA PHE A 322 -26.27 -8.52 -1.12
C PHE A 322 -26.76 -8.12 0.26
N ASP A 323 -27.50 -9.02 0.94
CA ASP A 323 -27.90 -8.79 2.32
C ASP A 323 -26.66 -8.71 3.22
N ARG A 324 -26.67 -7.72 4.10
CA ARG A 324 -25.63 -7.53 5.11
C ARG A 324 -25.83 -8.46 6.29
N SER A 325 -27.06 -8.90 6.54
CA SER A 325 -27.44 -9.60 7.77
C SER A 325 -26.58 -10.85 8.03
N ALA A 326 -26.09 -11.47 6.96
CA ALA A 326 -25.22 -12.63 6.95
C ALA A 326 -23.71 -12.31 7.06
N LEU A 327 -23.31 -11.04 7.07
CA LEU A 327 -21.93 -10.59 7.21
C LEU A 327 -21.60 -10.36 8.67
N THR A 328 -20.52 -10.96 9.16
CA THR A 328 -20.00 -10.74 10.51
C THR A 328 -18.51 -10.44 10.43
N ILE A 329 -17.99 -9.71 11.40
CA ILE A 329 -16.55 -9.48 11.54
C ILE A 329 -16.14 -9.73 12.98
N ASP A 330 -14.98 -10.36 13.15
CA ASP A 330 -14.47 -10.78 14.46
C ASP A 330 -13.86 -9.62 15.28
N ALA A 331 -13.70 -8.45 14.67
CA ALA A 331 -13.29 -7.22 15.33
C ALA A 331 -13.78 -6.01 14.51
N SER A 332 -14.13 -4.92 15.18
CA SER A 332 -14.59 -3.71 14.50
C SER A 332 -13.54 -3.18 13.50
N VAL A 333 -13.98 -2.85 12.29
CA VAL A 333 -13.25 -2.08 11.28
C VAL A 333 -13.82 -0.68 11.21
N THR A 334 -12.95 0.32 11.07
CA THR A 334 -13.35 1.70 10.84
C THR A 334 -12.47 2.29 9.77
N ASN A 335 -13.10 2.78 8.70
CA ASN A 335 -12.42 3.33 7.54
C ASN A 335 -11.37 2.38 6.91
N GLN A 336 -11.65 1.08 6.92
CA GLN A 336 -10.80 0.05 6.31
C GLN A 336 -10.86 0.18 4.79
N PRO A 337 -9.76 0.51 4.10
CA PRO A 337 -9.76 0.53 2.65
C PRO A 337 -9.97 -0.89 2.11
N ILE A 338 -10.75 -0.97 1.05
CA ILE A 338 -11.00 -2.20 0.31
C ILE A 338 -10.98 -1.89 -1.18
N GLU A 339 -10.78 -2.92 -1.98
CA GLU A 339 -10.94 -2.84 -3.42
C GLU A 339 -12.21 -3.57 -3.82
N LEU A 340 -13.00 -3.00 -4.71
CA LEU A 340 -14.23 -3.61 -5.21
C LEU A 340 -14.05 -3.93 -6.69
N GLY A 341 -14.26 -5.18 -7.04
CA GLY A 341 -14.32 -5.67 -8.40
C GLY A 341 -15.71 -6.23 -8.69
N PHE A 342 -16.29 -5.86 -9.82
CA PHE A 342 -17.54 -6.40 -10.31
C PHE A 342 -17.39 -6.81 -11.78
N GLU A 343 -17.89 -7.99 -12.13
CA GLU A 343 -17.92 -8.46 -13.51
C GLU A 343 -19.25 -9.12 -13.83
N LEU A 344 -19.83 -8.73 -14.95
CA LEU A 344 -20.98 -9.36 -15.58
C LEU A 344 -20.54 -9.87 -16.96
N GLN A 345 -20.65 -11.17 -17.21
CA GLN A 345 -20.20 -11.79 -18.46
C GLN A 345 -21.27 -12.72 -19.02
N ALA A 346 -21.60 -12.57 -20.30
CA ALA A 346 -22.49 -13.51 -20.98
C ALA A 346 -21.89 -14.92 -21.01
N THR A 347 -22.72 -15.92 -20.73
CA THR A 347 -22.32 -17.34 -20.66
C THR A 347 -22.49 -18.07 -21.99
N ASP A 348 -23.31 -17.53 -22.89
CA ASP A 348 -23.56 -18.11 -24.19
C ASP A 348 -22.46 -17.69 -25.17
N THR A 349 -21.82 -18.65 -25.86
CA THR A 349 -20.63 -18.38 -26.71
C THR A 349 -20.90 -17.48 -27.91
N ALA A 350 -22.17 -17.27 -28.27
CA ALA A 350 -22.59 -16.37 -29.34
C ALA A 350 -22.84 -14.93 -28.86
N ASP A 351 -22.78 -14.71 -27.55
CA ASP A 351 -22.98 -13.43 -26.88
C ASP A 351 -21.66 -12.97 -26.28
N SER A 352 -21.09 -11.90 -26.83
CA SER A 352 -19.80 -11.35 -26.39
C SER A 352 -19.92 -10.37 -25.23
N ARG A 353 -21.14 -10.09 -24.75
CA ARG A 353 -21.37 -9.01 -23.78
C ARG A 353 -20.61 -9.26 -22.48
N LYS A 354 -19.89 -8.23 -22.05
CA LYS A 354 -19.13 -8.22 -20.80
C LYS A 354 -19.09 -6.81 -20.21
N LEU A 355 -19.23 -6.68 -18.90
CA LEU A 355 -18.96 -5.46 -18.14
C LEU A 355 -18.04 -5.84 -16.98
N SER A 356 -16.92 -5.15 -16.83
CA SER A 356 -16.02 -5.24 -15.69
C SER A 356 -15.85 -3.85 -15.10
N VAL A 357 -15.90 -3.74 -13.79
CA VAL A 357 -15.83 -2.50 -13.02
C VAL A 357 -14.89 -2.73 -11.85
N THR A 358 -13.94 -1.83 -11.63
CA THR A 358 -13.05 -1.87 -10.46
C THR A 358 -12.94 -0.48 -9.84
N THR A 359 -12.89 -0.41 -8.51
CA THR A 359 -12.73 0.84 -7.77
C THR A 359 -12.15 0.57 -6.38
N GLU A 360 -11.54 1.58 -5.78
CA GLU A 360 -11.25 1.60 -4.34
C GLU A 360 -12.51 2.01 -3.56
N ALA A 361 -12.66 1.52 -2.34
CA ALA A 361 -13.74 1.87 -1.41
C ALA A 361 -13.26 1.82 0.05
N ILE A 362 -14.16 2.19 0.96
CA ILE A 362 -13.92 2.19 2.40
C ILE A 362 -15.01 1.37 3.08
N LEU A 363 -14.60 0.48 3.98
CA LEU A 363 -15.41 -0.38 4.83
C LEU A 363 -15.36 0.09 6.29
N THR A 364 -16.53 0.24 6.90
CA THR A 364 -16.70 0.41 8.35
C THR A 364 -17.71 -0.61 8.84
N MET A 365 -17.44 -1.27 9.95
CA MET A 365 -18.31 -2.30 10.52
C MET A 365 -17.90 -2.57 11.96
N SER A 366 -18.85 -2.65 12.88
CA SER A 366 -18.63 -3.00 14.28
C SER A 366 -18.59 -4.51 14.47
N GLU A 367 -17.77 -4.97 15.42
CA GLU A 367 -17.64 -6.38 15.79
C GLU A 367 -19.01 -7.02 16.05
N GLY A 368 -19.28 -8.14 15.36
CA GLY A 368 -20.50 -8.91 15.51
C GLY A 368 -21.81 -8.19 15.13
N ASP A 369 -21.75 -6.95 14.62
CA ASP A 369 -22.92 -6.15 14.24
C ASP A 369 -23.03 -6.02 12.73
N SER A 370 -23.74 -6.97 12.12
CA SER A 370 -24.02 -7.00 10.68
C SER A 370 -24.80 -5.79 10.19
N ALA A 371 -25.58 -5.13 11.04
CA ALA A 371 -26.35 -3.94 10.66
C ALA A 371 -25.47 -2.69 10.51
N SER A 372 -24.28 -2.69 11.12
CA SER A 372 -23.35 -1.55 11.12
C SER A 372 -22.45 -1.47 9.89
N ILE A 373 -22.49 -2.45 8.99
CA ILE A 373 -21.63 -2.44 7.81
C ILE A 373 -21.94 -1.23 6.92
N GLU A 374 -20.90 -0.52 6.56
CA GLU A 374 -20.93 0.62 5.67
C GLU A 374 -19.80 0.44 4.66
N VAL A 375 -20.15 0.47 3.38
CA VAL A 375 -19.22 0.39 2.26
C VAL A 375 -19.50 1.60 1.37
N TYR A 376 -18.56 2.52 1.30
CA TYR A 376 -18.72 3.71 0.47
C TYR A 376 -17.48 3.98 -0.37
N VAL A 377 -17.69 4.52 -1.57
CA VAL A 377 -16.60 4.95 -2.45
C VAL A 377 -16.38 6.46 -2.25
N PRO A 378 -15.22 6.88 -1.74
CA PRO A 378 -14.95 8.31 -1.53
C PRO A 378 -15.04 9.12 -2.82
N SER A 379 -15.51 10.36 -2.72
CA SER A 379 -15.48 11.28 -3.86
C SER A 379 -14.04 11.54 -4.31
N GLY A 380 -13.80 11.55 -5.62
CA GLY A 380 -12.46 11.75 -6.18
C GLY A 380 -11.72 10.47 -6.53
N ILE A 381 -12.19 9.30 -6.08
CA ILE A 381 -11.63 8.00 -6.48
C ILE A 381 -11.96 7.73 -7.95
N VAL A 382 -11.02 7.07 -8.64
CA VAL A 382 -11.18 6.65 -10.03
C VAL A 382 -11.78 5.25 -10.06
N MET A 383 -12.89 5.12 -10.76
CA MET A 383 -13.49 3.85 -11.16
C MET A 383 -13.05 3.52 -12.58
N SER A 384 -12.48 2.33 -12.77
CA SER A 384 -12.13 1.81 -14.09
C SER A 384 -13.20 0.84 -14.57
N VAL A 385 -13.54 0.94 -15.85
CA VAL A 385 -14.61 0.16 -16.47
C VAL A 385 -14.16 -0.37 -17.83
N THR A 386 -14.37 -1.66 -18.07
CA THR A 386 -14.20 -2.31 -19.37
C THR A 386 -15.53 -2.90 -19.79
N ALA A 387 -16.07 -2.47 -20.93
CA ALA A 387 -17.32 -2.98 -21.49
C ALA A 387 -17.08 -3.61 -22.87
N VAL A 388 -17.76 -4.71 -23.16
CA VAL A 388 -17.81 -5.36 -24.48
C VAL A 388 -19.27 -5.46 -24.88
N ASP A 389 -19.62 -4.93 -26.06
CA ASP A 389 -20.99 -4.98 -26.57
C ASP A 389 -21.33 -6.34 -27.21
N GLY A 390 -22.58 -6.48 -27.69
CA GLY A 390 -23.06 -7.69 -28.37
C GLY A 390 -22.43 -7.95 -29.74
N ASP A 391 -21.73 -6.98 -30.32
CA ASP A 391 -20.96 -7.13 -31.57
C ASP A 391 -19.49 -7.47 -31.29
N GLY A 392 -19.07 -7.46 -30.02
CA GLY A 392 -17.71 -7.78 -29.57
C GLY A 392 -16.77 -6.58 -29.49
N THR A 393 -17.29 -5.36 -29.58
CA THR A 393 -16.49 -4.13 -29.48
C THR A 393 -16.13 -3.87 -28.02
N ARG A 394 -14.83 -3.95 -27.71
CA ARG A 394 -14.30 -3.58 -26.40
C ARG A 394 -14.13 -2.07 -26.27
N THR A 395 -14.56 -1.52 -25.15
CA THR A 395 -14.32 -0.14 -24.75
C THR A 395 -13.85 -0.08 -23.30
N ASP A 396 -12.84 0.75 -23.06
CA ASP A 396 -12.26 0.98 -21.75
C ASP A 396 -12.49 2.45 -21.35
N ALA A 397 -12.87 2.69 -20.10
CA ALA A 397 -13.21 4.00 -19.58
C ALA A 397 -12.79 4.14 -18.10
N SER A 398 -12.57 5.38 -17.67
CA SER A 398 -12.31 5.71 -16.28
C SER A 398 -13.16 6.92 -15.87
N PHE A 399 -13.76 6.85 -14.69
CA PHE A 399 -14.65 7.87 -14.16
C PHE A 399 -14.20 8.29 -12.77
N THR A 400 -14.17 9.60 -12.51
CA THR A 400 -14.03 10.08 -11.14
C THR A 400 -15.39 10.00 -10.45
N VAL A 401 -15.45 9.31 -9.32
CA VAL A 401 -16.67 9.16 -8.52
C VAL A 401 -17.01 10.51 -7.88
N SER A 402 -18.23 10.97 -8.11
CA SER A 402 -18.71 12.30 -7.68
C SER A 402 -19.90 12.22 -6.72
N GLY A 403 -19.98 11.16 -5.90
CA GLY A 403 -21.05 10.92 -4.92
C GLY A 403 -21.39 9.43 -4.77
N GLU A 404 -22.36 9.12 -3.91
CA GLU A 404 -22.71 7.76 -3.44
C GLU A 404 -23.58 6.91 -4.40
N ARG A 405 -23.71 7.29 -5.68
CA ARG A 405 -24.73 6.66 -6.55
C ARG A 405 -24.35 5.29 -7.08
N THR A 406 -23.09 5.06 -7.43
CA THR A 406 -22.68 3.84 -8.12
C THR A 406 -22.54 2.64 -7.17
N PHE A 407 -22.11 2.89 -5.94
CA PHE A 407 -22.02 1.92 -4.87
C PHE A 407 -22.75 2.48 -3.67
N SER A 408 -23.74 1.75 -3.17
CA SER A 408 -24.50 2.18 -2.01
C SER A 408 -24.46 1.11 -0.94
N SER A 409 -24.25 1.58 0.28
CA SER A 409 -24.46 0.76 1.45
C SER A 409 -25.60 1.35 2.28
N SER A 410 -26.81 1.37 1.73
CA SER A 410 -28.03 1.79 2.45
C SER A 410 -29.09 0.69 2.50
N ASN A 411 -30.12 0.86 3.34
CA ASN A 411 -31.32 0.01 3.36
C ASN A 411 -31.10 -1.50 3.61
N GLY A 412 -30.01 -1.87 4.29
CA GLY A 412 -29.79 -3.26 4.70
C GLY A 412 -29.05 -4.13 3.67
N PHE A 413 -28.66 -3.58 2.51
CA PHE A 413 -27.85 -4.29 1.52
C PHE A 413 -26.63 -3.49 1.06
N VAL A 414 -25.63 -4.15 0.50
CA VAL A 414 -24.54 -3.52 -0.26
C VAL A 414 -24.90 -3.68 -1.72
N SER A 415 -25.06 -2.59 -2.47
CA SER A 415 -25.48 -2.61 -3.87
C SER A 415 -24.57 -1.87 -4.82
N ILE A 416 -24.62 -2.32 -6.08
CA ILE A 416 -24.02 -1.68 -7.24
C ILE A 416 -25.15 -1.24 -8.16
N ASN A 417 -25.17 0.05 -8.52
CA ASN A 417 -26.13 0.62 -9.46
C ASN A 417 -25.54 0.60 -10.87
N LEU A 418 -26.01 -0.32 -11.69
CA LEU A 418 -25.64 -0.54 -13.08
C LEU A 418 -26.17 0.56 -14.01
N ASP A 419 -27.29 1.21 -13.70
CA ASP A 419 -27.84 2.33 -14.51
C ASP A 419 -26.94 3.57 -14.43
N ASP A 420 -26.36 3.90 -13.27
CA ASP A 420 -25.37 4.99 -13.16
C ASP A 420 -24.11 4.69 -14.00
N ILE A 421 -23.69 3.42 -14.04
CA ILE A 421 -22.56 2.98 -14.87
C ILE A 421 -22.93 3.05 -16.35
N GLU A 422 -24.11 2.56 -16.73
CA GLU A 422 -24.60 2.61 -18.10
C GLU A 422 -24.77 4.06 -18.57
N GLN A 423 -25.32 4.94 -17.74
CA GLN A 423 -25.46 6.36 -18.06
C GLN A 423 -24.10 7.03 -18.33
N ARG A 424 -23.09 6.75 -17.50
CA ARG A 424 -21.72 7.27 -17.69
C ARG A 424 -21.05 6.70 -18.94
N LEU A 425 -21.33 5.45 -19.29
CA LEU A 425 -20.89 4.81 -20.53
C LEU A 425 -21.63 5.38 -21.76
N ALA A 426 -22.93 5.68 -21.63
CA ALA A 426 -23.75 6.26 -22.68
C ALA A 426 -23.28 7.67 -23.05
N ASP A 427 -22.81 8.45 -22.08
CA ASP A 427 -22.14 9.75 -22.31
C ASP A 427 -20.86 9.62 -23.17
N LYS A 428 -20.29 8.41 -23.26
CA LYS A 428 -19.16 8.05 -24.14
C LYS A 428 -19.60 7.35 -25.43
N GLY A 429 -20.90 7.26 -25.69
CA GLY A 429 -21.48 6.60 -26.87
C GLY A 429 -21.56 5.08 -26.77
N ILE A 430 -21.44 4.52 -25.55
CA ILE A 430 -21.49 3.08 -25.30
C ILE A 430 -22.85 2.77 -24.68
N THR A 431 -23.66 1.99 -25.37
CA THR A 431 -25.03 1.63 -24.94
C THR A 431 -25.30 0.16 -25.23
N GLY A 432 -26.20 -0.46 -24.47
CA GLY A 432 -26.78 -1.73 -24.90
C GLY A 432 -25.97 -2.97 -24.54
N PHE A 433 -25.39 -3.01 -23.33
CA PHE A 433 -24.86 -4.26 -22.78
C PHE A 433 -25.86 -4.97 -21.84
N LEU A 434 -26.87 -4.25 -21.32
CA LEU A 434 -28.01 -4.80 -20.57
C LEU A 434 -29.35 -4.75 -21.33
N ASP A 435 -29.38 -4.24 -22.57
CA ASP A 435 -30.60 -3.93 -23.34
C ASP A 435 -31.33 -5.13 -23.97
N ARG A 436 -30.84 -6.36 -23.73
CA ARG A 436 -31.45 -7.59 -24.25
C ARG A 436 -31.35 -8.71 -23.24
N ALA A 437 -32.34 -9.60 -23.26
CA ALA A 437 -32.31 -10.86 -22.54
C ALA A 437 -30.99 -11.64 -22.75
N GLY A 438 -30.56 -12.35 -21.72
CA GLY A 438 -29.31 -13.11 -21.75
C GLY A 438 -29.07 -13.93 -20.49
N ASN A 439 -28.12 -14.87 -20.60
CA ASN A 439 -27.63 -15.68 -19.51
C ASN A 439 -26.26 -15.17 -19.07
N TYR A 440 -26.13 -14.72 -17.83
CA TYR A 440 -24.94 -14.05 -17.33
C TYR A 440 -24.32 -14.78 -16.16
N GLN A 441 -23.00 -14.78 -16.11
CA GLN A 441 -22.20 -15.04 -14.93
C GLN A 441 -21.88 -13.69 -14.29
N ILE A 442 -22.11 -13.59 -12.99
CA ILE A 442 -21.90 -12.38 -12.22
C ILE A 442 -20.85 -12.69 -11.16
N THR A 443 -19.76 -11.92 -11.14
CA THR A 443 -18.68 -12.05 -10.17
C THR A 443 -18.57 -10.76 -9.36
N LEU A 444 -18.60 -10.87 -8.04
CA LEU A 444 -18.25 -9.79 -7.13
C LEU A 444 -16.96 -10.18 -6.39
N VAL A 445 -16.03 -9.25 -6.29
CA VAL A 445 -14.73 -9.43 -5.65
C VAL A 445 -14.50 -8.28 -4.70
N VAL A 446 -14.05 -8.61 -3.48
CA VAL A 446 -13.57 -7.64 -2.52
C VAL A 446 -12.12 -7.97 -2.21
N GLY A 447 -11.23 -7.05 -2.56
CA GLY A 447 -9.81 -7.05 -2.19
C GLY A 447 -9.59 -6.24 -0.90
N GLY A 448 -8.42 -6.40 -0.29
CA GLY A 448 -8.03 -5.63 0.89
C GLY A 448 -8.65 -6.07 2.23
N VAL A 449 -9.51 -7.09 2.24
CA VAL A 449 -10.01 -7.76 3.47
C VAL A 449 -10.03 -9.28 3.29
N LEU A 450 -9.89 -10.01 4.40
CA LEU A 450 -10.14 -11.44 4.41
C LEU A 450 -11.64 -11.70 4.40
N ILE A 451 -12.08 -12.55 3.49
CA ILE A 451 -13.46 -13.04 3.49
C ILE A 451 -13.47 -14.56 3.59
N ALA A 452 -14.15 -15.05 4.63
CA ALA A 452 -14.44 -16.45 4.84
C ALA A 452 -15.94 -16.69 4.79
N GLU A 453 -16.29 -17.95 4.60
CA GLU A 453 -17.63 -18.50 4.65
C GLU A 453 -17.78 -19.32 5.93
N LYS A 454 -18.90 -19.20 6.62
CA LYS A 454 -19.20 -20.06 7.77
C LYS A 454 -19.99 -21.29 7.31
N VAL A 455 -19.33 -22.44 7.27
CA VAL A 455 -19.94 -23.74 6.95
C VAL A 455 -19.95 -24.60 8.21
N GLU A 456 -21.13 -25.00 8.68
CA GLU A 456 -21.30 -25.86 9.88
C GLU A 456 -20.56 -25.34 11.15
N ASN A 457 -20.50 -24.02 11.34
CA ASN A 457 -19.73 -23.31 12.38
C ASN A 457 -18.19 -23.34 12.23
N VAL A 458 -17.69 -23.64 11.04
CA VAL A 458 -16.27 -23.53 10.69
C VAL A 458 -16.11 -22.45 9.63
N SER A 459 -15.19 -21.51 9.85
CA SER A 459 -14.84 -20.50 8.83
C SER A 459 -13.90 -21.12 7.79
N VAL A 460 -14.32 -21.13 6.53
CA VAL A 460 -13.57 -21.60 5.37
C VAL A 460 -13.34 -20.41 4.44
N LEU A 461 -12.10 -20.16 4.01
CA LEU A 461 -11.84 -19.03 3.10
C LEU A 461 -12.58 -19.20 1.77
N LEU A 462 -13.21 -18.12 1.29
CA LEU A 462 -13.88 -18.12 0.00
C LEU A 462 -12.88 -18.33 -1.15
N ASN A 463 -13.41 -18.75 -2.30
CA ASN A 463 -12.63 -18.85 -3.52
C ASN A 463 -12.13 -17.46 -3.95
N PRO A 464 -10.86 -17.34 -4.38
CA PRO A 464 -10.38 -16.09 -4.94
C PRO A 464 -10.94 -15.89 -6.35
N TYR A 465 -11.23 -14.64 -6.67
CA TYR A 465 -11.66 -14.20 -7.98
C TYR A 465 -10.86 -12.96 -8.37
N THR A 466 -10.75 -12.74 -9.67
CA THR A 466 -10.04 -11.59 -10.22
C THR A 466 -10.93 -10.89 -11.22
N VAL A 467 -11.08 -9.58 -11.05
CA VAL A 467 -11.74 -8.71 -12.02
C VAL A 467 -10.69 -7.77 -12.59
N ILE A 468 -10.62 -7.71 -13.92
CA ILE A 468 -9.60 -6.95 -14.64
C ILE A 468 -10.30 -5.91 -15.50
N THR A 469 -9.84 -4.66 -15.40
CA THR A 469 -10.21 -3.55 -16.28
C THR A 469 -8.95 -2.96 -16.92
N ASP A 470 -9.11 -1.96 -17.78
CA ASP A 470 -7.96 -1.19 -18.27
C ASP A 470 -7.42 -0.29 -17.14
N GLY A 471 -6.22 -0.63 -16.66
CA GLY A 471 -5.51 0.14 -15.64
C GLY A 471 -5.71 -0.31 -14.19
N MET A 472 -6.61 -1.24 -13.89
CA MET A 472 -6.77 -1.76 -12.52
C MET A 472 -7.15 -3.24 -12.53
N THR A 473 -6.55 -4.01 -11.61
CA THR A 473 -6.89 -5.40 -11.34
C THR A 473 -7.25 -5.52 -9.88
N VAL A 474 -8.44 -6.05 -9.60
CA VAL A 474 -8.86 -6.37 -8.23
C VAL A 474 -8.78 -7.87 -8.06
N ASN A 475 -7.90 -8.31 -7.16
CA ASN A 475 -7.78 -9.69 -6.75
C ASN A 475 -8.26 -9.80 -5.30
N GLY A 476 -9.21 -10.70 -5.06
CA GLY A 476 -9.82 -10.78 -3.75
C GLY A 476 -10.74 -11.98 -3.61
N LYS A 477 -11.56 -11.92 -2.58
CA LYS A 477 -12.55 -12.95 -2.26
C LYS A 477 -13.95 -12.41 -2.53
N GLY A 478 -14.87 -13.28 -2.88
CA GLY A 478 -16.25 -12.86 -3.09
C GLY A 478 -17.11 -13.97 -3.66
N PHE A 479 -18.08 -13.60 -4.50
CA PHE A 479 -19.10 -14.52 -4.99
C PHE A 479 -19.10 -14.59 -6.51
N ARG A 480 -19.49 -15.75 -7.03
CA ARG A 480 -19.76 -15.94 -8.44
C ARG A 480 -21.06 -16.71 -8.60
N GLY A 481 -22.02 -16.11 -9.29
CA GLY A 481 -23.28 -16.75 -9.58
C GLY A 481 -23.74 -16.57 -11.02
N TYR A 482 -24.94 -17.06 -11.29
CA TYR A 482 -25.53 -17.17 -12.60
C TYR A 482 -26.97 -16.66 -12.56
N ALA A 483 -27.30 -15.76 -13.48
CA ALA A 483 -28.62 -15.17 -13.58
C ALA A 483 -29.05 -15.01 -15.04
N SER A 484 -30.35 -15.15 -15.27
CA SER A 484 -30.98 -14.90 -16.55
C SER A 484 -31.75 -13.59 -16.51
N PHE A 485 -31.40 -12.67 -17.40
CA PHE A 485 -32.18 -11.45 -17.63
C PHE A 485 -33.13 -11.73 -18.78
N ILE A 486 -34.42 -11.42 -18.61
CA ILE A 486 -35.45 -11.70 -19.61
C ILE A 486 -36.14 -10.41 -20.01
N ASP A 487 -36.40 -10.26 -21.31
CA ASP A 487 -37.24 -9.19 -21.85
C ASP A 487 -38.70 -9.65 -21.70
N GLU A 488 -39.51 -8.93 -20.92
CA GLU A 488 -40.96 -9.14 -20.86
C GLU A 488 -41.73 -8.55 -22.04
#